data_AF-A0A8T6UV10-F1
#
_entry.id   AF-A0A8T6UV10-F1
#
_cell.length_a   1.000
_cell.length_b   1.000
_cell.length_c   1.000
_cell.angle_alpha   90.00
_cell.angle_beta   90.00
_cell.angle_gamma   90.00
#
_symmetry.space_group_name_H-M   'P 1'
#
loop_
_entity.id
_entity.type
_entity.pdbx_description
1 polymer ?
#
loop_
_entity_poly.entity_id
_entity_poly.type
_entity_poly.pdbx_seq_one_letter_code
_entity_poly.pdbx_strand_id
1 'polypeptide(L)'
;SIEPKKRPLSSMSPTILMKKNEPFYCFASTGGRRIISTSVQIINNLIDHEYDIQKAISAPRFFHYTGNVINIEQEIPSKVQKTLENIGY
;
A
#
# COMPACT_ATOMS: atom_id res chain seq x y z
N SER A 1 17.92 -18.68 1.50
CA SER A 1 18.20 -20.11 1.26
C SER A 1 16.91 -20.85 1.00
N ILE A 2 16.98 -21.92 0.20
CA ILE A 2 15.89 -22.86 -0.03
C ILE A 2 16.21 -24.11 0.81
N GLU A 3 15.27 -24.57 1.63
CA GLU A 3 15.46 -25.69 2.55
C GLU A 3 14.20 -26.58 2.61
N PRO A 4 14.33 -27.90 2.78
CA PRO A 4 13.18 -28.80 2.93
C PRO A 4 12.28 -28.40 4.11
N LYS A 5 10.96 -28.44 3.91
CA LYS A 5 9.92 -28.09 4.91
C LYS A 5 9.93 -26.63 5.40
N LYS A 6 10.83 -25.77 4.87
CA LYS A 6 10.84 -24.34 5.19
C LYS A 6 9.63 -23.65 4.56
N ARG A 7 8.98 -22.78 5.34
CA ARG A 7 7.88 -21.96 4.83
C ARG A 7 8.44 -20.82 3.95
N PRO A 8 7.93 -20.63 2.72
CA PRO A 8 8.37 -19.53 1.89
C PRO A 8 7.93 -18.19 2.49
N LEU A 9 8.70 -17.14 2.21
CA LEU A 9 8.32 -15.78 2.56
C LEU A 9 7.03 -15.42 1.82
N SER A 10 6.07 -14.83 2.55
CA SER A 10 4.85 -14.28 1.98
C SER A 10 4.71 -12.81 2.36
N SER A 11 4.18 -12.02 1.43
CA SER A 11 3.81 -10.63 1.68
C SER A 11 2.32 -10.46 1.99
N MET A 12 1.55 -11.55 2.03
CA MET A 12 0.12 -11.51 2.36
C MET A 12 -0.07 -10.89 3.75
N SER A 13 -0.90 -9.85 3.81
CA SER A 13 -1.16 -9.07 5.02
C SER A 13 -2.68 -8.83 5.21
N PRO A 14 -3.48 -9.88 5.43
CA PRO A 14 -4.90 -9.69 5.77
C PRO A 14 -4.98 -8.88 7.07
N THR A 15 -5.75 -7.79 7.05
CA THR A 15 -5.69 -6.77 8.11
C THR A 15 -7.09 -6.46 8.65
N ILE A 16 -7.22 -6.47 9.97
CA ILE A 16 -8.39 -5.98 10.71
C ILE A 16 -7.92 -4.79 11.55
N LEU A 17 -8.55 -3.64 11.35
CA LEU A 17 -8.34 -2.45 12.17
C LEU A 17 -9.31 -2.46 13.34
N MET A 18 -8.78 -2.22 14.54
CA MET A 18 -9.55 -2.19 15.78
C MET A 18 -9.68 -0.75 16.27
N LYS A 19 -10.87 -0.36 16.72
CA LYS A 19 -11.12 0.92 17.40
C LYS A 19 -11.84 0.63 18.71
N LYS A 20 -11.23 1.02 19.83
CA LYS A 20 -11.76 0.73 21.18
C LYS A 20 -12.07 -0.76 21.39
N ASN A 21 -11.15 -1.64 20.96
CA ASN A 21 -11.29 -3.10 20.99
C ASN A 21 -12.43 -3.70 20.15
N GLU A 22 -13.09 -2.90 19.32
CA GLU A 22 -14.10 -3.39 18.38
C GLU A 22 -13.54 -3.35 16.94
N PRO A 23 -13.85 -4.36 16.10
CA PRO A 23 -13.49 -4.32 14.69
C PRO A 23 -14.11 -3.09 14.01
N PHE A 24 -13.28 -2.31 13.33
CA PHE A 24 -13.68 -1.09 12.65
C PHE A 24 -13.62 -1.23 11.12
N TYR A 25 -12.54 -1.81 10.59
CA TYR A 25 -12.39 -2.15 9.18
C TYR A 25 -11.72 -3.51 8.99
N CYS A 26 -12.04 -4.21 7.92
CA CYS A 26 -11.37 -5.43 7.49
C CYS A 26 -11.07 -5.34 5.99
N PHE A 27 -9.82 -5.54 5.60
CA PHE A 27 -9.42 -5.52 4.20
C PHE A 27 -8.19 -6.39 3.94
N ALA A 28 -7.99 -6.71 2.67
CA ALA A 28 -6.80 -7.36 2.16
C ALA A 28 -6.52 -6.86 0.74
N SER A 29 -5.28 -7.01 0.30
CA SER A 29 -4.85 -6.69 -1.06
C SER A 29 -4.09 -7.86 -1.68
N THR A 30 -4.04 -7.89 -3.01
CA THR A 30 -3.24 -8.83 -3.81
C THR A 30 -2.06 -8.08 -4.45
N GLY A 31 -1.11 -8.80 -5.06
CA GLY A 31 0.02 -8.18 -5.78
C GLY A 31 1.41 -8.42 -5.19
N GLY A 32 1.60 -9.51 -4.45
CA GLY A 32 2.91 -9.92 -3.93
C GLY A 32 3.51 -8.85 -3.02
N ARG A 33 4.70 -8.35 -3.35
CA ARG A 33 5.39 -7.34 -2.53
C ARG A 33 4.62 -6.02 -2.40
N ARG A 34 3.72 -5.71 -3.34
CA ARG A 34 2.86 -4.51 -3.30
C ARG A 34 1.82 -4.56 -2.17
N ILE A 35 1.49 -5.75 -1.65
CA ILE A 35 0.46 -5.90 -0.61
C ILE A 35 0.77 -5.02 0.60
N ILE A 36 2.05 -4.92 0.98
CA ILE A 36 2.49 -4.15 2.14
C ILE A 36 2.25 -2.66 1.93
N SER A 37 2.73 -2.08 0.81
CA SER A 37 2.55 -0.66 0.51
C SER A 37 1.09 -0.29 0.29
N THR A 38 0.31 -1.16 -0.35
CA THR A 38 -1.13 -0.95 -0.55
C THR A 38 -1.85 -0.91 0.80
N SER A 39 -1.51 -1.80 1.73
CA SER A 39 -2.13 -1.84 3.05
C SER A 39 -1.83 -0.56 3.84
N VAL A 40 -0.58 -0.10 3.82
CA VAL A 40 -0.18 1.17 4.46
C VAL A 40 -0.92 2.36 3.86
N GLN A 41 -1.04 2.45 2.53
CA GLN A 41 -1.75 3.54 1.86
C GLN A 41 -3.25 3.53 2.20
N ILE A 42 -3.90 2.37 2.25
CA ILE A 42 -5.30 2.26 2.67
C ILE A 42 -5.48 2.73 4.12
N ILE A 43 -4.59 2.32 5.03
CA ILE A 43 -4.66 2.73 6.44
C ILE A 43 -4.47 4.25 6.57
N ASN A 44 -3.47 4.81 5.91
CA ASN A 44 -3.24 6.26 5.89
C ASN A 44 -4.47 7.00 5.36
N ASN A 45 -5.04 6.54 4.24
CA ASN A 45 -6.25 7.14 3.68
C ASN A 45 -7.45 7.09 4.64
N LEU A 46 -7.65 5.97 5.35
CA LEU A 46 -8.75 5.81 6.30
C LEU A 46 -8.56 6.62 7.59
N ILE A 47 -7.33 6.69 8.11
CA ILE A 47 -7.05 7.22 9.44
C ILE A 47 -6.54 8.67 9.38
N ASP A 48 -5.55 8.95 8.54
CA ASP A 48 -4.91 10.27 8.48
C ASP A 48 -5.68 11.22 7.55
N HIS A 49 -6.22 10.72 6.44
CA HIS A 49 -7.03 11.50 5.51
C HIS A 49 -8.55 11.41 5.76
N GLU A 50 -8.97 10.59 6.72
CA GLU A 50 -10.38 10.38 7.09
C GLU A 50 -11.30 10.05 5.91
N TYR A 51 -10.78 9.35 4.89
CA TYR A 51 -11.59 8.92 3.75
C TYR A 51 -12.58 7.82 4.17
N ASP A 52 -13.73 7.78 3.50
CA ASP A 52 -14.57 6.60 3.51
C ASP A 52 -13.86 5.40 2.85
N ILE A 53 -14.36 4.19 3.10
CA ILE A 53 -13.71 2.97 2.63
C ILE A 53 -13.62 2.89 1.10
N GLN A 54 -14.62 3.35 0.36
CA GLN A 54 -14.61 3.29 -1.10
C GLN A 54 -13.55 4.23 -1.67
N LYS A 55 -13.48 5.45 -1.15
CA LYS A 55 -12.46 6.42 -1.54
C LYS A 55 -11.06 5.97 -1.13
N ALA A 56 -10.91 5.39 0.06
CA ALA A 56 -9.62 4.90 0.55
C ALA A 56 -9.03 3.78 -0.31
N ILE A 57 -9.87 2.84 -0.79
CA ILE A 57 -9.41 1.75 -1.67
C ILE A 57 -9.26 2.18 -3.13
N SER A 58 -10.04 3.17 -3.60
CA SER A 58 -9.98 3.65 -4.99
C SER A 58 -8.95 4.75 -5.24
N ALA A 59 -8.38 5.33 -4.18
CA ALA A 59 -7.31 6.32 -4.32
C ALA A 59 -6.08 5.71 -5.03
N PRO A 60 -5.45 6.47 -5.95
CA PRO A 60 -4.31 5.97 -6.71
C PRO A 60 -3.11 5.67 -5.82
N ARG A 61 -2.41 4.61 -6.17
CA ARG A 61 -1.33 4.04 -5.35
C ARG A 61 0.04 4.23 -5.98
N PHE A 62 1.04 4.18 -5.12
CA PHE A 62 2.44 4.05 -5.51
C PHE A 62 3.12 2.87 -4.80
N PHE A 63 4.21 2.40 -5.39
CA PHE A 63 5.03 1.31 -4.85
C PHE A 63 6.49 1.54 -5.14
N HIS A 64 7.31 1.37 -4.12
CA HIS A 64 8.76 1.39 -4.22
C HIS A 64 9.31 0.04 -3.72
N TYR A 65 10.29 -0.53 -4.42
CA TYR A 65 10.94 -1.78 -4.02
C TYR A 65 12.46 -1.63 -3.86
N THR A 66 13.13 -1.11 -4.88
CA THR A 66 14.60 -0.98 -4.92
C THR A 66 15.02 0.16 -5.85
N GLY A 67 16.18 0.77 -5.60
CA GLY A 67 16.74 1.84 -6.43
C GLY A 67 16.03 3.18 -6.23
N ASN A 68 16.02 4.04 -7.25
CA ASN A 68 15.25 5.29 -7.26
C ASN A 68 14.08 5.16 -8.24
N VAL A 69 13.33 4.08 -8.15
CA VAL A 69 12.16 3.84 -9.02
C VAL A 69 10.91 3.77 -8.17
N ILE A 70 9.94 4.62 -8.48
CA ILE A 70 8.60 4.58 -7.91
C ILE A 70 7.63 4.15 -9.02
N ASN A 71 6.96 3.02 -8.83
CA ASN A 71 5.84 2.64 -9.67
C ASN A 71 4.58 3.36 -9.19
N ILE A 72 3.82 3.95 -10.11
CA ILE A 72 2.61 4.73 -9.82
C ILE A 72 1.43 4.22 -10.66
N GLU A 73 0.21 4.40 -10.14
CA GLU A 73 -1.02 4.28 -10.93
C GLU A 73 -1.25 5.55 -11.77
N GLN A 74 -2.05 5.44 -12.83
CA GLN A 74 -2.14 6.45 -13.91
C GLN A 74 -2.77 7.76 -13.43
N GLU A 75 -3.58 7.70 -12.38
CA GLU A 75 -4.37 8.82 -11.86
C GLU A 75 -3.53 9.75 -10.97
N ILE A 76 -2.25 9.43 -10.69
CA ILE A 76 -1.33 10.34 -10.01
C ILE A 76 -1.02 11.53 -10.93
N PRO A 77 -1.27 12.79 -10.52
CA PRO A 77 -1.10 13.95 -11.39
C PRO A 77 0.33 14.13 -11.91
N SER A 78 0.47 14.45 -13.19
CA SER A 78 1.78 14.65 -13.86
C SER A 78 2.67 15.71 -13.19
N LYS A 79 2.06 16.74 -12.57
CA LYS A 79 2.79 17.73 -11.77
C LYS A 79 3.52 17.10 -10.58
N VAL A 80 2.88 16.16 -9.88
CA VAL A 80 3.46 15.44 -8.74
C VAL A 80 4.61 14.56 -9.23
N GLN A 81 4.40 13.84 -10.34
CA GLN A 81 5.43 12.99 -10.96
C GLN A 81 6.70 13.80 -11.28
N LYS A 82 6.57 14.91 -12.01
CA LYS A 82 7.70 15.80 -12.33
C LYS A 82 8.39 16.40 -11.11
N THR A 83 7.63 16.66 -10.05
CA THR A 83 8.21 17.17 -8.80
C THR A 83 9.09 16.12 -8.13
N LEU A 84 8.66 14.86 -8.14
CA LEU A 84 9.44 13.73 -7.64
C LEU A 84 10.69 13.47 -8.50
N GLU A 85 10.56 13.54 -9.83
CA GLU A 85 11.68 13.45 -10.79
C GLU A 85 12.76 14.51 -10.51
N ASN A 86 12.35 15.75 -10.25
CA ASN A 86 13.29 16.84 -9.95
C ASN A 86 14.05 16.66 -8.63
N ILE A 87 13.54 15.87 -7.69
CA ILE A 87 14.23 15.57 -6.43
C ILE A 87 14.93 14.19 -6.46
N GLY A 88 14.99 13.54 -7.62
CA GLY A 88 15.80 12.34 -7.85
C GLY A 88 15.04 11.00 -7.76
N TYR A 89 13.71 11.01 -7.87
CA TYR A 89 12.84 9.82 -7.87
C TYR A 89 12.18 9.51 -9.20
#